data_AF-A0A4P9W7Z2-F1
#
_entry.id   AF-A0A4P9W7Z2-F1
#
_cell.length_a   1.000
_cell.length_b   1.000
_cell.length_c   1.000
_cell.angle_alpha   90.00
_cell.angle_beta   90.00
_cell.angle_gamma   90.00
#
_symmetry.space_group_name_H-M   'P 1'
#
loop_
_entity.id
_entity.type
_entity.pdbx_description
1 polymer ?
#
loop_
_entity_poly.entity_id
_entity_poly.type
_entity_poly.pdbx_seq_one_letter_code
_entity_poly.pdbx_strand_id
1 'polypeptide(L)' 'MDKAHLQSLPLRAYLDYTVVPVLAEGLKALAKERPPNPCEYLATYLLKNGPKILNS' A
#
# COMPACT_ATOMS: atom_id res chain seq x y z
N MET A 1 -6.70 -6.08 13.50
CA MET A 1 -7.19 -4.69 13.55
C MET A 1 -8.48 -4.66 12.76
N ASP A 2 -9.58 -4.45 13.46
CA ASP A 2 -10.93 -4.48 12.89
C ASP A 2 -11.22 -3.20 12.08
N LYS A 3 -12.18 -3.30 11.15
CA LYS A 3 -12.55 -2.20 10.24
C LYS A 3 -13.04 -0.96 10.99
N ALA A 4 -13.74 -1.14 12.11
CA ALA A 4 -14.24 -0.04 12.93
C ALA A 4 -13.09 0.75 13.56
N HIS A 5 -12.07 0.06 14.06
CA HIS A 5 -10.86 0.69 14.55
C HIS A 5 -10.15 1.51 13.46
N LEU A 6 -9.98 0.95 12.25
CA LEU A 6 -9.37 1.67 11.12
C LEU A 6 -10.15 2.94 10.72
N GLN A 7 -11.47 2.88 10.70
CA GLN A 7 -12.33 4.02 10.33
C GLN A 7 -12.32 5.14 11.37
N SER A 8 -12.01 4.83 12.62
CA SER A 8 -11.90 5.82 13.69
C SER A 8 -10.55 6.54 13.73
N LEU A 9 -9.55 6.06 12.97
CA LEU A 9 -8.22 6.64 12.99
C LEU A 9 -8.19 8.03 12.33
N PRO A 10 -7.36 8.94 12.85
CA PRO A 10 -6.99 10.14 12.11
C PRO A 10 -6.39 9.78 10.75
N LEU A 11 -6.64 10.62 9.74
CA LEU A 11 -6.24 10.37 8.34
C LEU A 11 -4.78 9.90 8.18
N ARG A 12 -3.84 10.58 8.86
CA ARG A 12 -2.41 10.20 8.79
C ARG A 12 -2.17 8.80 9.32
N ALA A 13 -2.73 8.46 10.49
CA ALA A 13 -2.60 7.13 11.07
C ALA A 13 -3.24 6.06 10.17
N TYR A 14 -4.41 6.33 9.59
CA TYR A 14 -5.03 5.41 8.63
C TYR A 14 -4.09 5.11 7.45
N LEU A 15 -3.51 6.14 6.83
CA LEU A 15 -2.58 5.95 5.71
C LEU A 15 -1.30 5.22 6.14
N ASP A 16 -0.74 5.60 7.29
CA ASP A 16 0.47 5.00 7.86
C ASP A 16 0.30 3.50 8.13
N TYR A 17 -0.89 3.06 8.56
CA TYR A 17 -1.17 1.65 8.84
C TYR A 17 -1.66 0.86 7.63
N THR A 18 -2.25 1.50 6.63
CA THR A 18 -2.87 0.79 5.50
C THR A 18 -2.00 0.72 4.27
N VAL A 19 -1.44 1.84 3.81
CA VAL A 19 -0.86 1.92 2.45
C VAL A 19 0.55 2.45 2.41
N VAL A 20 0.97 3.29 3.37
CA VAL A 20 2.29 3.95 3.34
C VAL A 20 3.46 2.96 3.32
N PRO A 21 3.48 1.86 4.11
CA PRO A 21 4.62 0.94 4.10
C PRO A 21 4.82 0.29 2.74
N VAL A 22 3.75 -0.27 2.17
CA VAL A 22 3.81 -0.95 0.87
C VAL A 22 4.04 0.02 -0.29
N LEU A 23 3.53 1.26 -0.21
CA LEU A 23 3.84 2.31 -1.19
C LEU A 23 5.31 2.69 -1.15
N ALA A 24 5.90 2.85 0.05
CA ALA A 24 7.31 3.18 0.18
C ALA A 24 8.22 2.08 -0.40
N GLU A 25 7.88 0.81 -0.15
CA GLU A 25 8.61 -0.32 -0.73
C GLU A 25 8.41 -0.44 -2.24
N GLY A 26 7.18 -0.28 -2.72
CA GLY A 26 6.87 -0.30 -4.14
C GLY A 26 7.58 0.80 -4.92
N LEU A 27 7.67 2.01 -4.36
CA LEU A 27 8.43 3.11 -4.96
C LEU A 27 9.94 2.85 -4.98
N LYS A 28 10.50 2.21 -3.95
CA LYS A 28 11.91 1.77 -3.96
C LYS A 28 12.17 0.76 -5.07
N ALA A 29 11.30 -0.24 -5.23
CA ALA A 29 11.40 -1.24 -6.29
C ALA A 29 11.26 -0.61 -7.69
N LEU A 30 10.27 0.27 -7.86
CA LEU A 30 10.05 1.03 -9.07
C LEU A 30 11.29 1.85 -9.47
N ALA A 31 11.89 2.58 -8.53
CA ALA A 31 13.06 3.40 -8.78
C ALA A 31 14.30 2.59 -9.20
N LYS A 32 14.39 1.34 -8.72
CA LYS A 32 15.45 0.39 -9.06
C LYS A 32 15.26 -0.21 -10.46
N GLU A 33 14.06 -0.68 -10.79
CA GLU A 33 13.79 -1.39 -12.05
C GLU A 33 13.52 -0.45 -13.23
N ARG A 34 12.97 0.74 -12.98
CA ARG A 34 12.59 1.74 -13.99
C ARG A 34 11.86 1.13 -15.21
N PRO A 35 10.75 0.42 -14.98
CA PRO A 35 10.00 -0.22 -16.05
C PRO A 35 9.38 0.81 -17.00
N PRO A 36 9.06 0.42 -18.26
CA PRO A 36 8.45 1.31 -19.24
C PRO A 36 7.07 1.84 -18.81
N ASN A 37 6.32 1.05 -18.04
CA ASN A 37 5.00 1.41 -17.50
C ASN A 37 5.04 1.51 -15.96
N PRO A 38 5.50 2.63 -15.38
CA PRO A 38 5.72 2.73 -13.94
C PRO A 38 4.44 2.59 -13.10
N CYS A 39 3.32 3.14 -13.57
CA CYS A 39 2.03 3.04 -12.87
C CYS A 39 1.51 1.60 -12.80
N GLU A 40 1.59 0.86 -13.91
CA GLU A 40 1.15 -0.53 -13.99
C GLU A 40 2.01 -1.44 -13.11
N TYR A 41 3.33 -1.23 -13.14
CA TYR A 41 4.25 -1.94 -12.27
C TYR A 41 3.93 -1.70 -10.80
N LEU A 42 3.75 -0.44 -10.40
CA LEU A 42 3.44 -0.10 -9.01
C LEU A 42 2.08 -0.67 -8.58
N ALA A 43 1.04 -0.58 -9.42
CA ALA A 43 -0.26 -1.18 -9.14
C ALA A 43 -0.14 -2.70 -8.93
N THR A 44 0.61 -3.38 -9.80
CA THR A 44 0.87 -4.82 -9.69
C THR A 44 1.63 -5.15 -8.41
N TYR A 45 2.63 -4.33 -8.04
CA TYR A 45 3.38 -4.48 -6.81
C TYR A 45 2.47 -4.36 -5.59
N LEU A 46 1.59 -3.36 -5.57
CA LEU A 46 0.63 -3.13 -4.49
C LEU A 46 -0.39 -4.27 -4.38
N LEU A 47 -0.87 -4.82 -5.49
CA LEU A 47 -1.81 -5.95 -5.46
C LEU A 47 -1.15 -7.25 -4.95
N LYS A 48 0.14 -7.46 -5.23
CA LYS A 48 0.90 -8.64 -4.79
C LYS A 48 1.31 -8.56 -3.32
N ASN A 49 1.73 -7.38 -2.86
CA ASN A 49 2.36 -7.19 -1.54
C ASN A 49 1.50 -6.38 -0.55
N GLY A 50 0.37 -5.82 -1.01
CA GLY A 50 -0.51 -4.99 -0.20
C GLY A 50 -1.15 -5.77 0.95
N PRO A 51 -1.44 -5.09 2.07
CA PRO A 51 -2.08 -5.73 3.21
C PRO A 51 -3.46 -6.22 2.80
N LYS A 52 -3.67 -7.53 2.95
CA LYS A 52 -4.98 -8.15 2.79
C LYS A 52 -5.80 -7.82 4.04
N ILE A 53 -6.44 -6.65 4.04
CA ILE A 53 -7.45 -6.29 5.04
C ILE A 53 -8.71 -7.08 4.68
N LEU A 54 -8.67 -8.39 4.92
CA LEU A 54 -9.80 -9.29 4.73
C LEU A 54 -10.81 -9.02 5.83
N ASN A 55 -12.02 -8.66 5.42
CA ASN A 55 -13.19 -8.55 6.29
C ASN A 55 -13.43 -9.90 6.99
N SER A 56 -13.57 -9.89 8.31
CA SER A 56 -14.30 -10.92 9.08
C SER A 56 -15.65 -10.36 9.46
#